data_AF-I1XDT4-F1
#
_entry.id   AF-I1XDT4-F1
#
_cell.length_a   1.000
_cell.length_b   1.000
_cell.length_c   1.000
_cell.angle_alpha   90.00
_cell.angle_beta   90.00
_cell.angle_gamma   90.00
#
_symmetry.space_group_name_H-M   'P 1'
#
loop_
_entity.id
_entity.type
_entity.pdbx_description
1 polymer ?
#
loop_
_entity_poly.entity_id
_entity_poly.type
_entity_poly.pdbx_seq_one_letter_code
_entity_poly.pdbx_strand_id
1 'polypeptide(L)'
;KGRIIEIYGPESSGKTTLSLHAICEVQRLGGIAAFIDAEHSLEPKYCQTLGIDTNKLLVSQPDNGEQALDILEMLINSNSIDLIVVDSVAALVPKTELDGEMSDQSIGLQARMMSKALRKLNGLIAKSNTTVIFINQLREKIGVIFGNPETTTGGKALKFFSSIRLEVRKSENILNNSEIIGN
;
A
#
# COMPACT_ATOMS: atom_id res chain seq x y z
N LYS A 1 -5.45 -5.96 -14.10
CA LYS A 1 -4.06 -5.99 -14.63
C LYS A 1 -3.69 -4.61 -15.18
N GLY A 2 -2.43 -4.21 -15.03
CA GLY A 2 -1.90 -2.96 -15.57
C GLY A 2 -2.52 -1.68 -14.99
N ARG A 3 -2.97 -1.72 -13.73
CA ARG A 3 -3.69 -0.61 -13.07
C ARG A 3 -3.26 -0.44 -11.63
N ILE A 4 -3.52 0.76 -11.10
CA ILE A 4 -3.31 1.11 -9.70
C ILE A 4 -4.62 0.94 -8.92
N ILE A 5 -4.52 0.36 -7.74
CA ILE A 5 -5.60 0.19 -6.77
C ILE A 5 -5.15 0.84 -5.45
N GLU A 6 -6.04 1.56 -4.80
CA GLU A 6 -5.83 2.05 -3.43
C GLU A 6 -6.75 1.29 -2.47
N ILE A 7 -6.18 0.66 -1.45
CA ILE A 7 -6.93 0.05 -0.34
C ILE A 7 -6.66 0.90 0.89
N TYR A 8 -7.69 1.54 1.43
CA TYR A 8 -7.56 2.49 2.53
C TYR A 8 -8.58 2.24 3.64
N GLY A 9 -8.31 2.76 4.83
CA GLY A 9 -9.20 2.57 5.98
C GLY A 9 -8.51 2.84 7.31
N PRO A 10 -9.23 2.66 8.43
CA PRO A 10 -8.67 2.76 9.77
C PRO A 10 -7.55 1.75 10.02
N GLU A 11 -6.80 1.93 11.11
CA GLU A 11 -5.88 0.91 11.60
C GLU A 11 -6.63 -0.40 11.93
N SER A 12 -5.95 -1.53 11.78
CA SER A 12 -6.50 -2.88 12.05
C SER A 12 -7.82 -3.21 11.33
N SER A 13 -8.15 -2.53 10.23
CA SER A 13 -9.37 -2.80 9.46
C SER A 13 -9.27 -3.98 8.49
N GLY A 14 -8.10 -4.63 8.37
CA GLY A 14 -7.89 -5.78 7.48
C GLY A 14 -7.31 -5.43 6.10
N LYS A 15 -6.79 -4.21 5.89
CA LYS A 15 -6.20 -3.76 4.61
C LYS A 15 -5.05 -4.66 4.13
N THR A 16 -4.11 -4.95 5.03
CA THR A 16 -2.95 -5.82 4.75
C THR A 16 -3.41 -7.25 4.50
N THR A 17 -4.31 -7.78 5.34
CA THR A 17 -4.92 -9.11 5.14
C THR A 17 -5.59 -9.24 3.77
N LEU A 18 -6.39 -8.25 3.34
CA LEU A 18 -7.04 -8.24 2.03
C LEU A 18 -6.01 -8.25 0.89
N SER A 19 -4.92 -7.49 1.04
CA SER A 19 -3.84 -7.43 0.05
C SER A 19 -3.03 -8.73 0.00
N LEU A 20 -2.83 -9.39 1.14
CA LEU A 20 -2.20 -10.70 1.24
C LEU A 20 -3.04 -11.80 0.58
N HIS A 21 -4.37 -11.75 0.72
CA HIS A 21 -5.25 -12.63 -0.05
C HIS A 21 -5.13 -12.41 -1.56
N ALA A 22 -4.99 -11.17 -2.03
CA ALA A 22 -4.74 -10.89 -3.44
C ALA A 22 -3.41 -11.50 -3.92
N ILE A 23 -2.36 -11.46 -3.09
CA ILE A 23 -1.08 -12.12 -3.35
C ILE A 23 -1.24 -13.64 -3.43
N CYS A 24 -1.94 -14.24 -2.47
CA CYS A 24 -2.21 -15.68 -2.45
C CYS A 24 -2.91 -16.13 -3.75
N GLU A 25 -3.94 -15.39 -4.18
CA GLU A 25 -4.67 -15.70 -5.42
C GLU A 25 -3.79 -15.57 -6.67
N VAL A 26 -2.93 -14.56 -6.74
CA VAL A 26 -1.97 -14.42 -7.84
C VAL A 26 -1.01 -15.59 -7.90
N GLN A 27 -0.45 -16.01 -6.76
CA GLN A 27 0.43 -17.18 -6.70
C GLN A 27 -0.29 -18.47 -7.06
N ARG A 28 -1.56 -18.64 -6.62
CA ARG A 28 -2.40 -19.81 -6.96
C ARG A 28 -2.63 -19.94 -8.47
N LEU A 29 -2.70 -18.81 -9.18
CA LEU A 29 -2.81 -18.75 -10.64
C LEU A 29 -1.45 -18.89 -11.35
N GLY A 30 -0.37 -19.17 -10.61
CA GLY A 30 0.99 -19.30 -11.15
C GLY A 30 1.68 -17.96 -11.45
N GLY A 31 1.10 -16.84 -11.03
CA GLY A 31 1.68 -15.50 -11.19
C GLY A 31 2.72 -15.18 -10.11
N ILE A 32 3.47 -14.09 -10.35
CA ILE A 32 4.52 -13.63 -9.42
C ILE A 32 4.03 -12.38 -8.68
N ALA A 33 4.25 -12.35 -7.37
CA ALA A 33 3.87 -11.24 -6.52
C ALA A 33 5.08 -10.66 -5.78
N ALA A 34 5.02 -9.36 -5.50
CA ALA A 34 5.98 -8.66 -4.66
C ALA A 34 5.28 -7.80 -3.60
N PHE A 35 5.96 -7.60 -2.48
CA PHE A 35 5.51 -6.80 -1.35
C PHE A 35 6.62 -5.82 -0.94
N ILE A 36 6.30 -4.53 -0.96
CA ILE A 36 7.16 -3.45 -0.49
C ILE A 36 6.62 -3.05 0.89
N ASP A 37 7.30 -3.53 1.94
CA ASP A 37 6.95 -3.37 3.35
C ASP A 37 7.66 -2.15 3.93
N ALA A 38 7.11 -0.96 3.66
CA ALA A 38 7.57 0.30 4.24
C ALA A 38 7.15 0.46 5.71
N GLU A 39 6.13 -0.27 6.18
CA GLU A 39 5.73 -0.28 7.60
C GLU A 39 6.56 -1.26 8.46
N HIS A 40 7.44 -2.07 7.85
CA HIS A 40 8.24 -3.11 8.53
C HIS A 40 7.39 -4.06 9.39
N SER A 41 6.18 -4.37 8.94
CA SER A 41 5.17 -5.09 9.74
C SER A 41 4.79 -6.46 9.16
N LEU A 42 5.35 -6.85 8.02
CA LEU A 42 4.98 -8.11 7.37
C LEU A 42 5.56 -9.32 8.12
N GLU A 43 4.67 -10.17 8.65
CA GLU A 43 5.05 -11.41 9.32
C GLU A 43 5.02 -12.63 8.39
N PRO A 44 6.15 -13.33 8.15
CA PRO A 44 6.19 -14.51 7.27
C PRO A 44 5.27 -15.65 7.72
N LYS A 45 5.15 -15.86 9.04
CA LYS A 45 4.27 -16.89 9.60
C LYS A 45 2.81 -16.65 9.22
N TYR A 46 2.33 -15.41 9.36
CA TYR A 46 0.96 -15.05 8.98
C TYR A 46 0.71 -15.25 7.48
N CYS A 47 1.68 -14.88 6.64
CA CYS A 47 1.61 -15.13 5.19
C CYS A 47 1.42 -16.63 4.86
N GLN A 48 2.19 -17.50 5.52
CA GLN A 48 2.08 -18.95 5.34
C GLN A 48 0.71 -19.47 5.77
N THR A 49 0.16 -18.97 6.88
CA THR A 49 -1.20 -19.33 7.34
C THR A 49 -2.28 -18.95 6.33
N LEU A 50 -2.06 -17.87 5.55
CA LEU A 50 -2.95 -17.45 4.47
C LEU A 50 -2.76 -18.24 3.16
N GLY A 51 -1.77 -19.15 3.10
CA GLY A 51 -1.48 -19.96 1.91
C GLY A 51 -0.48 -19.33 0.93
N ILE A 52 0.24 -18.28 1.34
CA ILE A 52 1.26 -17.64 0.52
C ILE A 52 2.55 -18.46 0.56
N ASP A 53 3.11 -18.74 -0.62
CA ASP A 53 4.47 -19.29 -0.77
C ASP A 53 5.49 -18.17 -0.52
N THR A 54 5.95 -18.08 0.73
CA THR A 54 6.93 -17.07 1.15
C THR A 54 8.30 -17.23 0.49
N ASN A 55 8.63 -18.39 -0.07
CA ASN A 55 9.89 -18.57 -0.79
C ASN A 55 9.87 -17.92 -2.18
N LYS A 56 8.67 -17.71 -2.73
CA LYS A 56 8.46 -17.07 -4.04
C LYS A 56 7.94 -15.64 -3.96
N LEU A 57 7.56 -15.18 -2.76
CA LEU A 57 7.16 -13.80 -2.55
C LEU A 57 8.41 -12.91 -2.50
N LEU A 58 8.51 -11.97 -3.43
CA LEU A 58 9.56 -10.95 -3.36
C LEU A 58 9.20 -9.93 -2.29
N VAL A 59 10.04 -9.77 -1.27
CA VAL A 59 9.83 -8.79 -0.20
C VAL A 59 10.97 -7.78 -0.20
N SER A 60 10.61 -6.51 -0.08
CA SER A 60 11.58 -5.43 0.09
C SER A 60 11.15 -4.52 1.24
N GLN A 61 12.12 -4.13 2.06
CA GLN A 61 11.94 -3.21 3.19
C GLN A 61 12.80 -1.96 2.91
N PRO A 62 12.18 -0.87 2.40
CA PRO A 62 12.90 0.34 2.06
C PRO A 62 13.14 1.24 3.28
N ASP A 63 14.24 2.00 3.26
CA ASP A 63 14.63 2.98 4.27
C ASP A 63 13.87 4.31 4.14
N ASN A 64 13.36 4.64 2.94
CA ASN A 64 12.65 5.89 2.65
C ASN A 64 11.69 5.77 1.45
N GLY A 65 10.84 6.77 1.29
CA GLY A 65 9.81 6.82 0.27
C GLY A 65 10.34 6.83 -1.16
N GLU A 66 11.44 7.54 -1.44
CA GLU A 66 12.05 7.52 -2.77
C GLU A 66 12.58 6.13 -3.14
N GLN A 67 13.30 5.48 -2.21
CA GLN A 67 13.82 4.13 -2.43
C GLN A 67 12.69 3.12 -2.66
N ALA A 68 11.59 3.21 -1.89
CA ALA A 68 10.42 2.37 -2.09
C ALA A 68 9.83 2.52 -3.51
N LEU A 69 9.74 3.76 -4.01
CA LEU A 69 9.19 4.07 -5.33
C LEU A 69 10.15 3.66 -6.46
N ASP A 70 11.46 3.76 -6.25
CA ASP A 70 12.48 3.27 -7.18
C ASP A 70 12.45 1.74 -7.29
N ILE A 71 12.30 1.03 -6.16
CA ILE A 71 12.13 -0.43 -6.13
C ILE A 71 10.85 -0.84 -6.85
N LEU A 72 9.74 -0.13 -6.60
CA LEU A 72 8.49 -0.33 -7.32
C LEU A 72 8.69 -0.19 -8.84
N GLU A 73 9.38 0.85 -9.28
CA GLU A 73 9.69 1.06 -10.70
C GLU A 73 10.53 -0.08 -11.29
N MET A 74 11.57 -0.51 -10.58
CA MET A 74 12.43 -1.62 -11.01
C MET A 74 11.63 -2.91 -11.20
N LEU A 75 10.76 -3.24 -10.24
CA LEU A 75 9.90 -4.42 -10.29
C LEU A 75 8.91 -4.36 -11.47
N ILE A 76 8.30 -3.20 -11.73
CA ILE A 76 7.41 -3.01 -12.88
C ILE A 76 8.16 -3.20 -14.20
N ASN A 77 9.36 -2.62 -14.33
CA ASN A 77 10.16 -2.70 -15.56
C ASN A 77 10.71 -4.10 -15.85
N SER A 78 10.76 -5.00 -14.85
CA SER A 78 11.12 -6.40 -15.07
C SER A 78 10.13 -7.16 -15.96
N ASN A 79 8.90 -6.62 -16.13
CA ASN A 79 7.79 -7.25 -16.85
C ASN A 79 7.47 -8.69 -16.43
N SER A 80 7.91 -9.09 -15.23
CA SER A 80 7.79 -10.45 -14.71
C SER A 80 6.87 -10.55 -13.50
N ILE A 81 6.42 -9.42 -12.95
CA ILE A 81 5.60 -9.38 -11.73
C ILE A 81 4.14 -9.06 -12.10
N ASP A 82 3.20 -9.89 -11.66
CA ASP A 82 1.76 -9.70 -11.91
C ASP A 82 1.12 -8.74 -10.90
N LEU A 83 1.58 -8.76 -9.65
CA LEU A 83 1.04 -7.95 -8.56
C LEU A 83 2.14 -7.42 -7.64
N ILE A 84 2.10 -6.13 -7.34
CA ILE A 84 2.95 -5.49 -6.34
C ILE A 84 2.06 -4.81 -5.30
N VAL A 85 2.31 -5.09 -4.03
CA VAL A 85 1.67 -4.39 -2.90
C VAL A 85 2.67 -3.44 -2.26
N VAL A 86 2.25 -2.22 -1.95
CA VAL A 86 3.03 -1.22 -1.20
C VAL A 86 2.31 -0.95 0.11
N ASP A 87 2.91 -1.37 1.22
CA ASP A 87 2.37 -1.20 2.59
C ASP A 87 3.32 -0.34 3.43
N SER A 88 3.05 0.94 3.66
CA SER A 88 1.90 1.73 3.20
C SER A 88 2.33 3.10 2.70
N VAL A 89 1.43 3.81 2.02
CA VAL A 89 1.64 5.18 1.55
C VAL A 89 2.01 6.12 2.69
N ALA A 90 1.46 5.92 3.89
CA ALA A 90 1.78 6.75 5.04
C ALA A 90 3.25 6.62 5.46
N ALA A 91 3.85 5.44 5.28
CA ALA A 91 5.25 5.16 5.58
C ALA A 91 6.23 5.56 4.46
N LEU A 92 5.74 6.03 3.31
CA LEU A 92 6.59 6.58 2.25
C LEU A 92 7.07 7.98 2.61
N VAL A 93 7.94 8.08 3.62
CA VAL A 93 8.49 9.34 4.12
C VAL A 93 9.69 9.74 3.25
N PRO A 94 9.69 10.96 2.67
CA PRO A 94 10.82 11.44 1.89
C PRO A 94 12.11 11.44 2.71
N LYS A 95 13.25 11.13 2.08
CA LYS A 95 14.54 11.11 2.76
C LYS A 95 14.88 12.44 3.46
N THR A 96 14.57 13.57 2.81
CA THR A 96 14.79 14.90 3.40
C THR A 96 13.97 15.13 4.68
N GLU A 97 12.81 14.49 4.80
CA GLU A 97 11.98 14.57 6.01
C GLU A 97 12.51 13.66 7.12
N LEU A 98 13.09 12.51 6.78
CA LEU A 98 13.76 11.62 7.74
C LEU A 98 15.08 12.18 8.29
N ASP A 99 15.86 12.84 7.42
CA ASP A 99 17.17 13.42 7.77
C ASP A 99 17.04 14.82 8.42
N GLY A 100 15.85 15.44 8.36
CA GLY A 100 15.59 16.80 8.85
C GLY A 100 15.37 16.89 10.37
N GLU A 101 15.41 18.11 10.90
CA GLU A 101 15.08 18.34 12.31
C GLU A 101 13.56 18.41 12.50
N MET A 102 13.08 18.09 13.71
CA MET A 102 11.63 18.14 14.03
C MET A 102 11.03 19.55 13.87
N SER A 103 11.86 20.59 13.90
CA SER A 103 11.48 21.99 13.68
C SER A 103 11.35 22.37 12.20
N ASP A 104 11.85 21.55 11.28
CA ASP A 104 11.85 21.85 9.86
C ASP A 104 10.44 21.72 9.28
N GLN A 105 9.95 22.80 8.65
CA GLN A 105 8.65 22.80 8.00
C GLN A 105 8.75 22.25 6.57
N SER A 106 8.46 20.96 6.42
CA SER A 106 8.44 20.28 5.11
C SER A 106 7.01 20.05 4.61
N ILE A 107 6.25 21.12 4.40
CA ILE A 107 4.83 21.02 4.03
C ILE A 107 4.66 20.37 2.65
N GLY A 108 4.01 19.20 2.61
CA GLY A 108 3.55 18.57 1.37
C GLY A 108 4.64 17.87 0.55
N LEU A 109 5.80 17.58 1.14
CA LEU A 109 6.91 16.93 0.43
C LEU A 109 6.50 15.54 -0.08
N GLN A 110 5.91 14.71 0.79
CA GLN A 110 5.36 13.40 0.41
C GLN A 110 4.36 13.49 -0.75
N ALA A 111 3.44 14.46 -0.72
CA ALA A 111 2.43 14.63 -1.76
C ALA A 111 3.05 14.98 -3.13
N ARG A 112 4.12 15.77 -3.14
CA ARG A 112 4.87 16.12 -4.36
C ARG A 112 5.64 14.91 -4.90
N MET A 113 6.30 14.15 -4.02
CA MET A 113 6.99 12.90 -4.36
C MET A 113 6.02 11.91 -5.02
N MET A 114 4.90 11.61 -4.35
CA MET A 114 3.85 10.73 -4.88
C MET A 114 3.32 11.21 -6.24
N SER A 115 3.06 12.51 -6.38
CA SER A 115 2.56 13.08 -7.64
C SER A 115 3.56 12.90 -8.80
N LYS A 116 4.86 13.07 -8.54
CA LYS A 116 5.91 12.89 -9.53
C LYS A 116 6.07 11.41 -9.91
N ALA A 117 6.11 10.54 -8.91
CA ALA A 117 6.28 9.10 -9.11
C ALA A 117 5.10 8.49 -9.86
N LEU A 118 3.86 8.72 -9.40
CA LEU A 118 2.66 8.15 -10.03
C LEU A 118 2.49 8.58 -11.49
N ARG A 119 2.87 9.83 -11.83
CA ARG A 119 2.87 10.31 -13.22
C ARG A 119 3.79 9.48 -14.12
N LYS A 120 4.96 9.09 -13.62
CA LYS A 120 5.93 8.24 -14.33
C LYS A 120 5.45 6.79 -14.37
N LEU A 121 5.08 6.25 -13.21
CA LEU A 121 4.73 4.84 -13.03
C LEU A 121 3.46 4.43 -13.77
N ASN A 122 2.45 5.30 -13.86
CA ASN A 122 1.16 4.94 -14.49
C ASN A 122 1.32 4.40 -15.93
N GLY A 123 2.22 5.00 -16.71
CA GLY A 123 2.51 4.52 -18.07
C GLY A 123 3.25 3.18 -18.10
N LEU A 124 4.14 2.94 -17.15
CA LEU A 124 4.91 1.69 -17.03
C LEU A 124 4.03 0.53 -16.54
N ILE A 125 3.18 0.80 -15.54
CA ILE A 125 2.20 -0.14 -14.99
C ILE A 125 1.25 -0.61 -16.09
N ALA A 126 0.74 0.32 -16.92
CA ALA A 126 -0.16 -0.05 -18.02
C ALA A 126 0.53 -0.96 -19.07
N LYS A 127 1.82 -0.74 -19.37
CA LYS A 127 2.56 -1.52 -20.37
C LYS A 127 2.99 -2.90 -19.88
N SER A 128 3.37 -3.01 -18.62
CA SER A 128 3.84 -4.25 -17.98
C SER A 128 2.70 -5.22 -17.64
N ASN A 129 1.44 -4.77 -17.68
CA ASN A 129 0.28 -5.49 -17.15
C ASN A 129 0.36 -5.81 -15.64
N THR A 130 1.35 -5.29 -14.92
CA THR A 130 1.46 -5.41 -13.46
C THR A 130 0.33 -4.65 -12.78
N THR A 131 -0.29 -5.26 -11.77
CA THR A 131 -1.26 -4.57 -10.89
C THR A 131 -0.49 -4.03 -9.69
N VAL A 132 -0.76 -2.79 -9.30
CA VAL A 132 -0.12 -2.19 -8.12
C VAL A 132 -1.19 -1.82 -7.11
N ILE A 133 -1.10 -2.37 -5.90
CA ILE A 133 -1.94 -2.03 -4.77
C ILE A 133 -1.15 -1.13 -3.83
N PHE A 134 -1.67 0.06 -3.55
CA PHE A 134 -1.20 0.90 -2.46
C PHE A 134 -2.13 0.74 -1.26
N ILE A 135 -1.57 0.34 -0.12
CA ILE A 135 -2.26 0.41 1.15
C ILE A 135 -2.12 1.81 1.71
N ASN A 136 -3.21 2.36 2.24
CA ASN A 136 -3.24 3.71 2.77
C ASN A 136 -4.03 3.77 4.07
N GLN A 137 -3.77 4.80 4.86
CA GLN A 137 -4.42 5.04 6.14
C GLN A 137 -5.36 6.24 6.05
N LEU A 138 -6.45 6.20 6.82
CA LEU A 138 -7.27 7.38 7.05
C LEU A 138 -6.59 8.35 8.03
N ARG A 139 -6.78 9.63 7.77
CA ARG A 139 -6.39 10.77 8.61
C ARG A 139 -7.55 11.76 8.63
N GLU A 140 -7.61 12.60 9.65
CA GLU A 140 -8.59 13.69 9.71
C GLU A 140 -7.96 15.01 9.27
N LYS A 141 -8.71 15.80 8.49
CA LYS A 141 -8.33 17.18 8.16
C LYS A 141 -8.74 18.11 9.29
N ILE A 142 -7.74 18.70 9.94
CA ILE A 142 -7.94 19.76 10.93
C ILE A 142 -8.64 20.95 10.26
N GLY A 143 -9.69 21.47 10.91
CA GLY A 143 -10.41 22.68 10.48
C GLY A 143 -11.62 22.46 9.57
N VAL A 144 -12.00 21.20 9.28
CA VAL A 144 -13.26 20.89 8.58
C VAL A 144 -14.42 20.89 9.57
N ILE A 145 -15.28 21.91 9.51
CA ILE A 145 -16.45 22.07 10.40
C ILE A 145 -17.72 21.48 9.76
N PHE A 146 -17.70 21.19 8.45
CA PHE A 146 -18.83 20.64 7.69
C PHE A 146 -18.36 19.61 6.65
N GLY A 147 -19.05 18.46 6.56
CA GLY A 147 -18.72 17.35 5.66
C GLY A 147 -17.84 16.27 6.31
N ASN A 148 -17.42 15.27 5.51
CA ASN A 148 -16.52 14.21 5.99
C ASN A 148 -15.08 14.76 6.14
N PRO A 149 -14.49 14.78 7.36
CA PRO A 149 -13.13 15.27 7.58
C PRO A 149 -12.05 14.27 7.14
N GLU A 150 -12.42 13.02 6.82
CA GLU A 150 -11.46 11.97 6.49
C GLU A 150 -10.74 12.21 5.16
N THR A 151 -9.44 11.91 5.15
CA THR A 151 -8.55 11.99 4.00
C THR A 151 -7.53 10.87 4.05
N THR A 152 -6.92 10.55 2.92
CA THR A 152 -5.77 9.62 2.86
C THR A 152 -4.43 10.38 2.77
N THR A 153 -3.32 9.72 3.12
CA THR A 153 -1.97 10.30 3.05
C THR A 153 -1.42 10.31 1.62
N GLY A 154 -0.30 10.99 1.38
CA GLY A 154 0.32 11.05 0.04
C GLY A 154 -0.33 12.06 -0.94
N GLY A 155 -1.22 12.93 -0.47
CA GLY A 155 -1.89 13.94 -1.29
C GLY A 155 -2.99 13.37 -2.19
N LYS A 156 -3.40 14.12 -3.22
CA LYS A 156 -4.54 13.73 -4.07
C LYS A 156 -4.17 12.85 -5.26
N ALA A 157 -2.89 12.73 -5.60
CA ALA A 157 -2.46 12.05 -6.83
C ALA A 157 -2.92 10.59 -6.89
N LEU A 158 -2.73 9.82 -5.81
CA LEU A 158 -3.12 8.42 -5.76
C LEU A 158 -4.62 8.23 -6.01
N LYS A 159 -5.46 9.11 -5.47
CA LYS A 159 -6.91 9.10 -5.73
C LYS A 159 -7.25 9.24 -7.21
N PHE A 160 -6.53 10.06 -7.97
CA PHE A 160 -6.78 10.27 -9.40
C PHE A 160 -6.20 9.17 -10.29
N PHE A 161 -5.07 8.59 -9.90
CA PHE A 161 -4.43 7.51 -10.68
C PHE A 161 -5.01 6.13 -10.38
N SER A 162 -5.65 5.94 -9.23
CA SER A 162 -6.27 4.67 -8.86
C SER A 162 -7.50 4.39 -9.73
N SER A 163 -7.51 3.24 -10.38
CA SER A 163 -8.67 2.75 -11.13
C SER A 163 -9.74 2.16 -10.21
N ILE A 164 -9.34 1.66 -9.05
CA ILE A 164 -10.23 1.17 -7.99
C ILE A 164 -9.74 1.76 -6.67
N ARG A 165 -10.68 2.21 -5.84
CA ARG A 165 -10.42 2.63 -4.46
C ARG A 165 -11.35 1.85 -3.55
N LEU A 166 -10.79 1.09 -2.62
CA LEU A 166 -11.53 0.27 -1.67
C LEU A 166 -11.34 0.82 -0.27
N GLU A 167 -12.45 1.10 0.40
CA GLU A 167 -12.45 1.45 1.81
C GLU A 167 -12.75 0.21 2.65
N VAL A 168 -11.84 -0.14 3.54
CA VAL A 168 -11.98 -1.31 4.41
C VAL A 168 -12.19 -0.82 5.84
N ARG A 169 -13.29 -1.23 6.45
CA ARG A 169 -13.63 -0.95 7.85
C ARG A 169 -13.92 -2.26 8.57
N LYS A 170 -13.46 -2.34 9.82
CA LYS A 170 -13.83 -3.42 10.73
C LYS A 170 -15.33 -3.35 11.02
N SER A 171 -16.00 -4.49 11.00
CA SER A 171 -17.42 -4.60 11.34
C SER A 171 -17.57 -5.25 12.72
N GLU A 172 -18.71 -5.89 12.96
CA GLU A 172 -18.97 -6.63 14.20
C GLU A 172 -18.00 -7.81 14.38
N ASN A 173 -17.66 -8.10 15.63
CA ASN A 173 -16.82 -9.24 15.93
C ASN A 173 -17.57 -10.54 15.64
N ILE A 174 -16.88 -11.51 15.04
CA ILE A 174 -17.40 -12.86 14.83
C ILE A 174 -17.15 -13.66 16.09
N LEU A 175 -18.23 -14.20 16.68
CA LEU A 175 -18.20 -14.95 17.93
C LEU A 175 -18.38 -16.45 17.68
N ASN A 176 -17.60 -17.26 18.39
CA ASN A 176 -17.82 -18.70 18.54
C ASN A 176 -17.87 -19.03 20.03
N ASN A 177 -19.03 -19.44 20.55
CA ASN A 177 -19.23 -19.74 21.97
C ASN A 177 -18.68 -18.66 22.92
N SER A 178 -18.91 -17.39 22.57
CA SER A 178 -18.44 -16.18 23.28
C SER A 178 -16.96 -15.83 23.13
N GLU A 179 -16.16 -16.63 22.41
CA GLU A 179 -14.80 -16.25 22.02
C GLU A 179 -14.82 -15.45 20.71
N ILE A 180 -14.06 -14.35 20.66
CA ILE A 180 -13.88 -13.57 19.42
C ILE A 180 -12.88 -14.32 18.54
N ILE A 181 -13.36 -14.81 17.39
CA ILE A 181 -12.53 -15.53 16.41
C ILE A 181 -12.19 -14.71 15.17
N GLY A 182 -12.80 -13.52 15.02
CA GLY A 182 -12.59 -12.66 13.87
C GLY A 182 -13.41 -11.37 13.94
N ASN A 183 -13.39 -10.61 12.85
CA ASN A 183 -14.00 -9.28 12.74
C ASN A 183 -14.21 -8.83 11.30
#